data_AF-A0A353R987-F1
#
_entry.id   AF-A0A353R987-F1
#
_cell.length_a   1.000
_cell.length_b   1.000
_cell.length_c   1.000
_cell.angle_alpha   90.00
_cell.angle_beta   90.00
_cell.angle_gamma   90.00
#
_symmetry.space_group_name_H-M   'P 1'
#
loop_
_entity.id
_entity.type
_entity.pdbx_description
1 polymer ?
#
loop_
_entity_poly.entity_id
_entity_poly.type
_entity_poly.pdbx_seq_one_letter_code
_entity_poly.pdbx_strand_id
1 'polypeptide(L)'
;MKTAIVTGADGGMGREICRSLLANGYSLIMACLFPEAAIPFFRELHQQYLNPEGSLSIRMLPLDLASFASVRSFASALSGTTVNRLIHNAGILPRSTQLTEDGYDMISQVNYRAPLYLTRLLLTQLEKGSATEDGARILFTLSCTVDFGLVFRLRPSFLTRVPKTWAGRVIRYGHTKQALYYASLSLAEKLKSKGIQVVSADPGAVNTPLVTMNNALDPLVNIFFRPLLSSPAQGASTAIWLATARELPLPYGGTYRKCKPRRFLVGKNVCHR
;
A
#
# COMPACT_ATOMS: atom_id res chain seq x y z
N MET A 1 1.90 -19.22 14.26
CA MET A 1 2.54 -17.88 14.16
C MET A 1 1.86 -17.11 13.05
N LYS A 2 1.48 -15.85 13.28
CA LYS A 2 0.85 -15.00 12.26
C LYS A 2 1.87 -14.03 11.68
N THR A 3 1.84 -13.82 10.37
CA THR A 3 2.87 -13.04 9.67
C THR A 3 2.27 -11.93 8.82
N ALA A 4 2.89 -10.76 8.88
CA ALA A 4 2.53 -9.59 8.11
C ALA A 4 3.67 -9.14 7.19
N ILE A 5 3.33 -8.78 5.96
CA ILE A 5 4.23 -8.15 4.99
C ILE A 5 3.81 -6.69 4.84
N VAL A 6 4.76 -5.77 4.97
CA VAL A 6 4.54 -4.33 4.75
C VAL A 6 5.48 -3.85 3.66
N THR A 7 4.93 -3.34 2.55
CA THR A 7 5.71 -2.68 1.50
C THR A 7 6.00 -1.23 1.85
N GLY A 8 7.21 -0.74 1.57
CA GLY A 8 7.64 0.60 2.01
C GLY A 8 7.65 0.70 3.54
N ALA A 9 8.08 -0.37 4.20
CA ALA A 9 8.03 -0.55 5.65
C ALA A 9 8.81 0.52 6.43
N ASP A 10 9.82 1.12 5.81
CA ASP A 10 10.71 2.13 6.37
C ASP A 10 10.25 3.58 6.11
N GLY A 11 9.17 3.76 5.33
CA GLY A 11 8.52 5.05 5.11
C GLY A 11 7.63 5.48 6.28
N GLY A 12 7.27 6.76 6.36
CA GLY A 12 6.56 7.34 7.52
C GLY A 12 5.35 6.54 8.00
N MET A 13 4.37 6.26 7.13
CA MET A 13 3.21 5.42 7.50
C MET A 13 3.59 3.95 7.68
N GLY A 14 4.55 3.44 6.90
CA GLY A 14 5.04 2.07 6.99
C GLY A 14 5.58 1.75 8.39
N ARG A 15 6.35 2.66 8.99
CA ARG A 15 6.90 2.49 10.34
C ARG A 15 5.80 2.33 11.40
N GLU A 16 4.76 3.16 11.33
CA GLU A 16 3.63 3.09 12.27
C GLU A 16 2.81 1.80 12.10
N ILE A 17 2.62 1.36 10.86
CA ILE A 17 1.98 0.08 10.55
C ILE A 17 2.81 -1.09 11.11
N CYS A 18 4.13 -1.08 10.90
CA CYS A 18 5.06 -2.10 11.39
C CYS A 18 5.02 -2.22 12.93
N ARG A 19 5.13 -1.10 13.65
CA ARG A 19 5.04 -1.08 15.12
C ARG A 19 3.72 -1.65 15.61
N SER A 20 2.61 -1.23 14.98
CA SER A 20 1.28 -1.69 15.37
C SER A 20 1.07 -3.19 15.12
N LEU A 21 1.59 -3.73 14.01
CA LEU A 21 1.51 -5.15 13.71
C LEU A 21 2.31 -5.98 14.73
N LEU A 22 3.53 -5.57 15.06
CA LEU A 22 4.34 -6.24 16.08
C LEU A 22 3.67 -6.20 17.46
N ALA A 23 3.14 -5.03 17.87
CA ALA A 23 2.36 -4.89 19.10
C ALA A 23 1.10 -5.78 19.14
N ASN A 24 0.57 -6.16 17.98
CA ASN A 24 -0.57 -7.07 17.85
C ASN A 24 -0.15 -8.53 17.60
N GLY A 25 1.12 -8.88 17.83
CA GLY A 25 1.63 -10.25 17.79
C GLY A 25 1.86 -10.81 16.39
N TYR A 26 2.07 -9.95 15.38
CA TYR A 26 2.49 -10.40 14.04
C TYR A 26 4.01 -10.44 13.93
N SER A 27 4.55 -11.56 13.46
CA SER A 27 5.90 -11.58 12.89
C SER A 27 5.90 -10.74 11.62
N LEU A 28 6.97 -9.99 11.40
CA LEU A 28 7.01 -8.92 10.40
C LEU A 28 8.02 -9.23 9.30
N ILE A 29 7.58 -9.09 8.06
CA ILE A 29 8.43 -9.01 6.87
C ILE A 29 8.40 -7.56 6.38
N MET A 30 9.50 -6.85 6.64
CA MET A 30 9.72 -5.49 6.16
C MET A 30 10.22 -5.55 4.72
N ALA A 31 9.37 -5.14 3.77
CA ALA A 31 9.76 -5.04 2.37
C ALA A 31 10.18 -3.59 2.07
N CYS A 32 11.49 -3.40 1.94
CA CYS A 32 12.14 -2.09 1.80
C CYS A 32 12.82 -2.00 0.43
N LEU A 33 12.79 -0.82 -0.19
CA LEU A 33 13.53 -0.60 -1.44
C LEU A 33 15.04 -0.67 -1.20
N PHE A 34 15.49 -0.07 -0.11
CA PHE A 34 16.89 0.05 0.31
C PHE A 34 17.05 -0.47 1.75
N PRO A 35 17.23 -1.79 1.97
CA PRO A 35 17.34 -2.37 3.31
C PRO A 35 18.38 -1.70 4.20
N GLU A 36 19.50 -1.27 3.63
CA GLU A 36 20.57 -0.55 4.33
C GLU A 36 20.10 0.74 4.99
N ALA A 37 19.22 1.50 4.34
CA ALA A 37 18.64 2.72 4.89
C ALA A 37 17.64 2.44 6.02
N ALA A 38 17.08 1.23 6.06
CA ALA A 38 16.11 0.79 7.04
C ALA A 38 16.73 0.14 8.29
N ILE A 39 18.06 -0.09 8.32
CA ILE A 39 18.76 -0.74 9.44
C ILE A 39 18.48 -0.07 10.80
N PRO A 40 18.52 1.27 10.97
CA PRO A 40 18.25 1.89 12.27
C PRO A 40 16.84 1.56 12.79
N PHE A 41 15.84 1.60 11.91
CA PHE A 41 14.46 1.27 12.26
C PHE A 41 14.28 -0.23 12.52
N PHE A 42 14.94 -1.10 11.75
CA PHE A 42 14.95 -2.53 12.01
C PHE A 42 15.51 -2.86 13.40
N ARG A 43 16.62 -2.23 13.80
CA ARG A 43 17.23 -2.39 15.14
C ARG A 43 16.31 -1.88 16.25
N GLU A 44 15.67 -0.73 16.05
CA GLU A 44 14.65 -0.19 16.96
C GLU A 44 13.55 -1.22 17.22
N LEU A 45 12.98 -1.81 16.16
CA LEU A 45 11.91 -2.81 16.29
C LEU A 45 12.40 -4.09 16.97
N HIS A 46 13.60 -4.55 16.65
CA HIS A 46 14.21 -5.72 17.29
C HIS A 46 14.33 -5.50 18.80
N GLN A 47 14.89 -4.37 19.22
CA GLN A 47 15.06 -4.05 20.64
C GLN A 47 13.72 -3.90 21.37
N GLN A 48 12.71 -3.34 20.71
CA GLN A 48 11.42 -3.05 21.34
C GLN A 48 10.50 -4.28 21.42
N TYR A 49 10.52 -5.17 20.42
CA TYR A 49 9.49 -6.20 20.27
C TYR A 49 10.02 -7.64 20.33
N LEU A 50 11.32 -7.87 20.15
CA LEU A 50 11.89 -9.21 20.24
C LEU A 50 12.53 -9.41 21.61
N ASN A 51 12.04 -10.42 22.33
CA ASN A 51 12.60 -10.88 23.59
C ASN A 51 13.27 -12.26 23.42
N PRO A 52 14.20 -12.65 24.31
CA PRO A 52 14.92 -13.92 24.22
C PRO A 52 14.03 -15.16 24.28
N GLU A 53 12.86 -15.04 24.91
CA GLU A 53 11.82 -16.08 25.01
C GLU A 53 10.86 -16.07 23.80
N GLY A 54 11.11 -15.21 22.81
CA GLY A 54 10.09 -14.64 21.93
C GLY A 54 9.54 -15.51 20.81
N SER A 55 8.23 -15.41 20.64
CA SER A 55 7.41 -16.05 19.60
C SER A 55 7.30 -15.25 18.30
N LEU A 56 7.93 -14.08 18.22
CA LEU A 56 7.89 -13.18 17.06
C LEU A 56 9.23 -13.15 16.32
N SER A 57 9.18 -12.84 15.03
CA SER A 57 10.38 -12.59 14.22
C SER A 57 10.20 -11.35 13.34
N ILE A 58 11.31 -10.67 13.05
CA ILE A 58 11.36 -9.54 12.12
C ILE A 58 12.41 -9.86 11.06
N ARG A 59 11.98 -9.95 9.81
CA ARG A 59 12.84 -10.11 8.62
C ARG A 59 12.76 -8.85 7.77
N MET A 60 13.89 -8.43 7.23
CA MET A 60 13.95 -7.34 6.25
C MET A 60 14.41 -7.91 4.92
N LEU A 61 13.65 -7.64 3.85
CA LEU A 61 13.92 -8.13 2.51
C LEU A 61 13.86 -6.97 1.49
N PRO A 62 14.76 -6.95 0.49
CA PRO A 62 14.70 -5.96 -0.58
C PRO A 62 13.47 -6.20 -1.45
N LEU A 63 12.77 -5.12 -1.81
CA LEU A 63 11.67 -5.13 -2.76
C LEU A 63 11.67 -3.85 -3.58
N ASP A 64 12.04 -3.96 -4.84
CA ASP A 64 11.85 -2.90 -5.82
C ASP A 64 10.59 -3.16 -6.64
N LEU A 65 9.56 -2.36 -6.40
CA LEU A 65 8.30 -2.44 -7.15
C LEU A 65 8.43 -1.91 -8.60
N ALA A 66 9.53 -1.25 -8.96
CA ALA A 66 9.84 -0.83 -10.32
C ALA A 66 10.49 -1.95 -11.17
N SER A 67 10.68 -3.15 -10.61
CA SER A 67 11.23 -4.33 -11.30
C SER A 67 10.39 -5.58 -11.01
N PHE A 68 9.76 -6.18 -12.03
CA PHE A 68 9.06 -7.45 -11.85
C PHE A 68 9.99 -8.61 -11.53
N ALA A 69 11.27 -8.52 -11.90
CA ALA A 69 12.29 -9.47 -11.45
C ALA A 69 12.47 -9.39 -9.93
N SER A 70 12.61 -8.18 -9.38
CA SER A 70 12.69 -7.98 -7.92
C SER A 70 11.43 -8.49 -7.20
N VAL A 71 10.24 -8.19 -7.74
CA VAL A 71 8.97 -8.68 -7.18
C VAL A 71 8.87 -10.21 -7.17
N ARG A 72 9.35 -10.89 -8.23
CA ARG A 72 9.43 -12.36 -8.26
C ARG A 72 10.39 -12.89 -7.21
N SER A 73 11.61 -12.35 -7.15
CA SER A 73 12.62 -12.78 -6.19
C SER A 73 12.14 -12.62 -4.74
N PHE A 74 11.49 -11.50 -4.42
CA PHE A 74 10.88 -11.26 -3.12
C PHE A 74 9.82 -12.33 -2.78
N ALA A 75 8.88 -12.60 -3.71
CA ALA A 75 7.85 -13.60 -3.48
C ALA A 75 8.43 -15.03 -3.34
N SER A 76 9.43 -15.37 -4.14
CA SER A 76 10.14 -16.66 -4.06
C SER A 76 10.85 -16.85 -2.72
N ALA A 77 11.46 -15.80 -2.16
CA ALA A 77 12.09 -15.84 -0.83
C ALA A 77 11.11 -16.06 0.32
N LEU A 78 9.80 -15.92 0.05
CA LEU A 78 8.70 -16.16 0.99
C LEU A 78 7.95 -17.47 0.70
N SER A 79 8.44 -18.30 -0.23
CA SER A 79 7.88 -19.62 -0.46
C SER A 79 7.82 -20.42 0.84
N GLY A 80 6.71 -21.13 1.06
CA GLY A 80 6.47 -21.85 2.32
C GLY A 80 5.97 -21.00 3.50
N THR A 81 6.12 -19.67 3.47
CA THR A 81 5.66 -18.80 4.56
C THR A 81 4.13 -18.66 4.57
N THR A 82 3.50 -18.76 5.73
CA THR A 82 2.07 -18.42 5.90
C THR A 82 1.93 -16.91 6.05
N VAL A 83 1.07 -16.26 5.26
CA VAL A 83 0.91 -14.79 5.29
C VAL A 83 -0.52 -14.42 5.66
N ASN A 84 -0.67 -13.71 6.77
CA ASN A 84 -1.97 -13.25 7.29
C ASN A 84 -2.31 -11.83 6.86
N ARG A 85 -1.30 -10.97 6.72
CA ARG A 85 -1.50 -9.57 6.32
C ARG A 85 -0.53 -9.22 5.19
N LEU A 86 -1.06 -8.74 4.07
CA LEU A 86 -0.27 -8.15 2.99
C LEU A 86 -0.66 -6.69 2.83
N ILE A 87 0.22 -5.79 3.25
CA ILE A 87 -0.04 -4.34 3.27
C ILE A 87 0.72 -3.67 2.12
N HIS A 88 -0.02 -3.30 1.08
CA HIS A 88 0.44 -2.48 -0.04
C HIS A 88 0.43 -1.00 0.35
N ASN A 89 1.43 -0.62 1.15
CA ASN A 89 1.64 0.75 1.64
C ASN A 89 2.57 1.56 0.73
N ALA A 90 3.51 0.93 0.04
CA ALA A 90 4.44 1.63 -0.84
C ALA A 90 3.73 2.44 -1.95
N GLY A 91 4.27 3.62 -2.24
CA GLY A 91 3.80 4.45 -3.34
C GLY A 91 4.71 5.65 -3.59
N ILE A 92 4.77 6.10 -4.84
CA ILE A 92 5.64 7.18 -5.30
C ILE A 92 4.87 8.23 -6.12
N LEU A 93 5.38 9.45 -6.09
CA LEU A 93 5.06 10.57 -6.97
C LEU A 93 6.36 11.37 -7.15
N PRO A 94 7.28 10.88 -7.99
CA PRO A 94 8.61 11.47 -8.12
C PRO A 94 8.57 12.76 -8.95
N ARG A 95 9.61 13.59 -8.84
CA ARG A 95 9.74 14.84 -9.61
C ARG A 95 10.09 14.60 -11.07
N SER A 96 10.84 13.55 -11.35
CA SER A 96 11.10 13.03 -12.69
C SER A 96 10.60 11.59 -12.73
N THR A 97 10.22 11.11 -13.91
CA THR A 97 9.76 9.73 -14.07
C THR A 97 10.17 9.23 -15.44
N GLN A 98 10.29 7.92 -15.56
CA GLN A 98 10.78 7.22 -16.73
C GLN A 98 10.04 5.91 -16.89
N LEU A 99 10.35 5.19 -17.97
CA LEU A 99 9.96 3.78 -18.07
C LEU A 99 10.80 2.95 -17.11
N THR A 100 10.18 1.96 -16.49
CA THR A 100 10.87 0.87 -15.80
C THR A 100 11.57 -0.05 -16.80
N GLU A 101 12.43 -0.93 -16.29
CA GLU A 101 13.02 -2.01 -17.09
C GLU A 101 11.96 -2.93 -17.72
N ASP A 102 10.77 -3.03 -17.11
CA ASP A 102 9.63 -3.80 -17.62
C ASP A 102 8.81 -3.05 -18.69
N GLY A 103 9.21 -1.83 -19.07
CA GLY A 103 8.57 -1.05 -20.12
C GLY A 103 7.29 -0.31 -19.70
N TYR A 104 7.04 -0.15 -18.39
CA TYR A 104 5.89 0.59 -17.88
C TYR A 104 6.29 1.95 -17.33
N ASP A 105 5.35 2.90 -17.34
CA ASP A 105 5.46 4.14 -16.57
C ASP A 105 5.73 3.80 -15.09
N MET A 106 6.81 4.36 -14.54
CA MET A 106 7.28 4.03 -13.18
C MET A 106 6.22 4.27 -12.10
N ILE A 107 5.43 5.35 -12.19
CA ILE A 107 4.34 5.62 -11.23
C ILE A 107 3.28 4.52 -11.33
N SER A 108 2.88 4.15 -12.55
CA SER A 108 1.92 3.08 -12.82
C SER A 108 2.39 1.72 -12.35
N GLN A 109 3.66 1.41 -12.51
CA GLN A 109 4.19 0.14 -12.08
C GLN A 109 4.23 0.05 -10.55
N VAL A 110 4.91 1.00 -9.90
CA VAL A 110 5.13 0.98 -8.46
C VAL A 110 3.82 1.07 -7.68
N ASN A 111 2.90 1.94 -8.09
CA ASN A 111 1.69 2.22 -7.32
C ASN A 111 0.51 1.29 -7.65
N TYR A 112 0.56 0.55 -8.75
CA TYR A 112 -0.58 -0.23 -9.24
C TYR A 112 -0.21 -1.61 -9.75
N ARG A 113 0.62 -1.74 -10.80
CA ARG A 113 0.87 -3.05 -11.42
C ARG A 113 1.64 -4.00 -10.51
N ALA A 114 2.73 -3.54 -9.89
CA ALA A 114 3.57 -4.37 -9.04
C ALA A 114 2.86 -4.81 -7.75
N PRO A 115 2.07 -3.98 -7.05
CA PRO A 115 1.21 -4.44 -5.95
C PRO A 115 0.25 -5.58 -6.33
N LEU A 116 -0.41 -5.49 -7.49
CA LEU A 116 -1.30 -6.55 -7.97
C LEU A 116 -0.52 -7.81 -8.37
N TYR A 117 0.64 -7.64 -8.99
CA TYR A 117 1.51 -8.74 -9.37
C TYR A 117 2.06 -9.48 -8.15
N LEU A 118 2.55 -8.74 -7.15
CA LEU A 118 2.99 -9.29 -5.86
C LEU A 118 1.86 -10.04 -5.17
N THR A 119 0.65 -9.48 -5.16
CA THR A 119 -0.55 -10.16 -4.61
C THR A 119 -0.78 -11.50 -5.30
N ARG A 120 -0.69 -11.53 -6.64
CA ARG A 120 -0.85 -12.77 -7.43
C ARG A 120 0.20 -13.82 -7.07
N LEU A 121 1.47 -13.41 -6.93
CA LEU A 121 2.55 -14.33 -6.59
C LEU A 121 2.46 -14.88 -5.16
N LEU A 122 1.84 -14.12 -4.25
CA LEU A 122 1.67 -14.50 -2.84
C LEU A 122 0.34 -15.21 -2.54
N LEU A 123 -0.46 -15.56 -3.55
CA LEU A 123 -1.79 -16.16 -3.32
C LEU A 123 -1.72 -17.44 -2.50
N THR A 124 -0.79 -18.36 -2.81
CA THR A 124 -0.63 -19.60 -2.06
C THR A 124 -0.31 -19.35 -0.58
N GLN A 125 0.54 -18.36 -0.29
CA GLN A 125 0.91 -17.99 1.08
C GLN A 125 -0.25 -17.33 1.83
N LEU A 126 -1.06 -16.53 1.13
CA LEU A 126 -2.28 -15.92 1.66
C LEU A 126 -3.39 -16.95 1.90
N GLU A 127 -3.55 -17.95 1.04
CA GLU A 127 -4.51 -19.05 1.24
C GLU A 127 -4.15 -19.88 2.47
N LYS A 128 -2.86 -20.13 2.72
CA LYS A 128 -2.42 -20.71 4.00
C LYS A 128 -2.82 -19.84 5.18
N GLY A 129 -2.71 -18.51 5.04
CA GLY A 129 -3.11 -17.57 6.08
C GLY A 129 -4.62 -17.53 6.32
N SER A 130 -5.43 -17.65 5.26
CA SER A 130 -6.89 -17.65 5.39
C SER A 130 -7.42 -18.89 6.11
N ALA A 131 -6.69 -20.00 6.07
CA ALA A 131 -7.00 -21.21 6.83
C ALA A 131 -6.63 -21.11 8.33
N THR A 132 -5.95 -20.06 8.78
CA THR A 132 -5.66 -19.84 10.21
C THR A 132 -6.76 -19.04 10.90
N GLU A 133 -6.83 -19.11 12.23
CA GLU A 133 -7.79 -18.35 13.04
C GLU A 133 -7.71 -16.81 12.82
N ASP A 134 -6.52 -16.28 12.50
CA ASP A 134 -6.32 -14.85 12.25
C ASP A 134 -6.79 -14.41 10.84
N GLY A 135 -7.06 -15.38 9.96
CA GLY A 135 -7.42 -15.19 8.56
C GLY A 135 -6.33 -14.52 7.71
N ALA A 136 -6.65 -14.25 6.45
CA ALA A 136 -5.80 -13.50 5.54
C ALA A 136 -6.47 -12.23 5.02
N ARG A 137 -5.69 -11.15 4.95
CA ARG A 137 -6.17 -9.84 4.51
C ARG A 137 -5.13 -9.11 3.67
N ILE A 138 -5.56 -8.64 2.50
CA ILE A 138 -4.82 -7.73 1.64
C ILE A 138 -5.35 -6.32 1.87
N LEU A 139 -4.44 -5.39 2.13
CA LEU A 139 -4.75 -3.98 2.33
C LEU A 139 -4.06 -3.14 1.26
N PHE A 140 -4.84 -2.35 0.52
CA PHE A 140 -4.30 -1.35 -0.41
C PHE A 140 -4.40 0.07 0.17
N THR A 141 -3.30 0.81 0.15
CA THR A 141 -3.30 2.23 0.49
C THR A 141 -3.69 3.06 -0.74
N LEU A 142 -4.88 3.65 -0.70
CA LEU A 142 -5.44 4.52 -1.73
C LEU A 142 -5.08 6.00 -1.47
N SER A 143 -5.92 6.92 -1.92
CA SER A 143 -5.80 8.36 -1.70
C SER A 143 -7.13 9.05 -1.99
N CYS A 144 -7.27 10.31 -1.60
CA CYS A 144 -8.36 11.17 -2.06
C CYS A 144 -8.35 11.38 -3.60
N THR A 145 -7.20 11.23 -4.25
CA THR A 145 -7.03 11.41 -5.71
C THR A 145 -7.75 10.38 -6.58
N VAL A 146 -8.33 9.32 -6.00
CA VAL A 146 -9.23 8.40 -6.73
C VAL A 146 -10.38 9.17 -7.40
N ASP A 147 -10.91 10.20 -6.73
CA ASP A 147 -12.02 11.01 -7.27
C ASP A 147 -11.60 11.92 -8.43
N PHE A 148 -10.29 12.07 -8.72
CA PHE A 148 -9.81 12.81 -9.90
C PHE A 148 -10.24 12.12 -11.21
N GLY A 149 -10.61 10.85 -11.16
CA GLY A 149 -11.17 10.12 -12.29
C GLY A 149 -12.48 10.69 -12.83
N LEU A 150 -13.19 11.54 -12.07
CA LEU A 150 -14.35 12.30 -12.55
C LEU A 150 -13.96 13.40 -13.54
N VAL A 151 -12.75 13.96 -13.39
CA VAL A 151 -12.23 15.05 -14.24
C VAL A 151 -11.34 14.47 -15.33
N PHE A 152 -10.58 13.42 -15.03
CA PHE A 152 -9.62 12.80 -15.94
C PHE A 152 -9.87 11.31 -16.10
N ARG A 153 -10.60 10.93 -17.15
CA ARG A 153 -10.91 9.52 -17.46
C ARG A 153 -9.65 8.66 -17.55
N LEU A 154 -9.66 7.52 -16.86
CA LEU A 154 -8.61 6.50 -16.94
C LEU A 154 -8.51 5.99 -18.39
N ARG A 155 -7.30 6.02 -18.96
CA ARG A 155 -7.01 5.55 -20.33
C ARG A 155 -5.89 4.53 -20.29
N PRO A 156 -5.91 3.44 -21.08
CA PRO A 156 -4.86 2.40 -21.07
C PRO A 156 -3.43 2.93 -21.25
N SER A 157 -3.27 4.04 -21.96
CA SER A 157 -1.99 4.74 -22.12
C SER A 157 -1.35 5.20 -20.81
N PHE A 158 -2.08 5.16 -19.69
CA PHE A 158 -1.50 5.43 -18.38
C PHE A 158 -0.36 4.48 -18.02
N LEU A 159 -0.43 3.24 -18.52
CA LEU A 159 0.51 2.19 -18.21
C LEU A 159 1.89 2.41 -18.82
N THR A 160 1.99 3.04 -19.98
CA THR A 160 3.24 3.08 -20.77
C THR A 160 3.66 4.49 -21.17
N ARG A 161 2.78 5.50 -21.07
CA ARG A 161 3.15 6.87 -21.42
C ARG A 161 3.75 7.60 -20.20
N VAL A 162 4.99 8.05 -20.33
CA VAL A 162 5.67 8.84 -19.31
C VAL A 162 5.15 10.29 -19.32
N PRO A 163 4.59 10.81 -18.21
CA PRO A 163 4.15 12.20 -18.12
C PRO A 163 5.34 13.17 -18.00
N LYS A 164 5.39 14.17 -18.88
CA LYS A 164 6.48 15.16 -18.93
C LYS A 164 6.34 16.27 -17.88
N THR A 165 5.12 16.66 -17.53
CA THR A 165 4.84 17.77 -16.61
C THR A 165 4.48 17.28 -15.21
N TRP A 166 4.65 18.15 -14.21
CA TRP A 166 4.21 17.86 -12.84
C TRP A 166 2.71 17.57 -12.76
N ALA A 167 1.89 18.41 -13.40
CA ALA A 167 0.44 18.18 -13.48
C ALA A 167 0.11 16.81 -14.10
N GLY A 168 0.82 16.41 -15.16
CA GLY A 168 0.70 15.09 -15.76
C GLY A 168 1.04 13.95 -14.79
N ARG A 169 2.06 14.13 -13.93
CA ARG A 169 2.43 13.16 -12.88
C ARG A 169 1.39 13.06 -11.77
N VAL A 170 0.80 14.18 -11.35
CA VAL A 170 -0.31 14.19 -10.38
C VAL A 170 -1.54 13.48 -10.94
N ILE A 171 -1.89 13.74 -12.21
CA ILE A 171 -2.96 13.02 -12.91
C ILE A 171 -2.64 11.53 -12.99
N ARG A 172 -1.39 11.18 -13.35
CA ARG A 172 -0.92 9.80 -13.40
C ARG A 172 -1.07 9.11 -12.04
N TYR A 173 -0.67 9.76 -10.96
CA TYR A 173 -0.86 9.25 -9.60
C TYR A 173 -2.34 9.00 -9.29
N GLY A 174 -3.22 9.96 -9.59
CA GLY A 174 -4.67 9.77 -9.48
C GLY A 174 -5.19 8.56 -10.25
N HIS A 175 -4.72 8.37 -11.49
CA HIS A 175 -5.03 7.18 -12.31
C HIS A 175 -4.59 5.88 -11.64
N THR A 176 -3.40 5.84 -11.04
CA THR A 176 -2.96 4.63 -10.33
C THR A 176 -3.84 4.30 -9.13
N LYS A 177 -4.25 5.31 -8.34
CA LYS A 177 -5.12 5.11 -7.18
C LYS A 177 -6.53 4.72 -7.61
N GLN A 178 -7.05 5.29 -8.70
CA GLN A 178 -8.33 4.89 -9.28
C GLN A 178 -8.31 3.45 -9.80
N ALA A 179 -7.26 3.07 -10.54
CA ALA A 179 -7.09 1.72 -11.04
C ALA A 179 -6.97 0.71 -9.88
N LEU A 180 -6.22 1.07 -8.83
CA LEU A 180 -6.06 0.24 -7.64
C LEU A 180 -7.37 0.07 -6.85
N TYR A 181 -8.21 1.12 -6.80
CA TYR A 181 -9.56 1.03 -6.21
C TYR A 181 -10.45 0.03 -6.96
N TYR A 182 -10.52 0.11 -8.30
CA TYR A 182 -11.30 -0.87 -9.07
C TYR A 182 -10.73 -2.29 -8.96
N ALA A 183 -9.40 -2.41 -8.95
CA ALA A 183 -8.75 -3.69 -8.77
C ALA A 183 -9.02 -4.28 -7.38
N SER A 184 -9.05 -3.46 -6.31
CA SER A 184 -9.34 -3.95 -4.96
C SER A 184 -10.77 -4.47 -4.84
N LEU A 185 -11.76 -3.80 -5.45
CA LEU A 185 -13.14 -4.29 -5.53
C LEU A 185 -13.22 -5.62 -6.29
N SER A 186 -12.58 -5.71 -7.47
CA SER A 186 -12.59 -6.94 -8.28
C SER A 186 -11.86 -8.10 -7.59
N LEU A 187 -10.73 -7.82 -6.93
CA LEU A 187 -9.98 -8.81 -6.17
C LEU A 187 -10.76 -9.29 -4.95
N ALA A 188 -11.49 -8.40 -4.28
CA ALA A 188 -12.35 -8.78 -3.17
C ALA A 188 -13.32 -9.88 -3.62
N GLU A 189 -14.09 -9.65 -4.68
CA GLU A 189 -15.05 -10.65 -5.16
C GLU A 189 -14.37 -11.96 -5.55
N LYS A 190 -13.25 -11.89 -6.29
CA LYS A 190 -12.52 -13.09 -6.75
C LYS A 190 -11.91 -13.92 -5.64
N LEU A 191 -11.45 -13.29 -4.56
CA LEU A 191 -10.74 -13.95 -3.47
C LEU A 191 -11.64 -14.33 -2.29
N LYS A 192 -12.92 -13.94 -2.35
CA LYS A 192 -13.93 -14.28 -1.34
C LYS A 192 -14.06 -15.80 -1.14
N SER A 193 -14.09 -16.59 -2.21
CA SER A 193 -14.15 -18.06 -2.13
C SER A 193 -12.91 -18.72 -1.52
N LYS A 194 -11.79 -17.98 -1.46
CA LYS A 194 -10.53 -18.41 -0.82
C LYS A 194 -10.41 -17.94 0.63
N GLY A 195 -11.43 -17.25 1.15
CA GLY A 195 -11.42 -16.67 2.50
C GLY A 195 -10.42 -15.51 2.68
N ILE A 196 -9.88 -14.94 1.59
CA ILE A 196 -8.90 -13.85 1.67
C ILE A 196 -9.62 -12.52 1.53
N GLN A 197 -9.66 -11.76 2.62
CA GLN A 197 -10.26 -10.43 2.66
C GLN A 197 -9.43 -9.42 1.89
N VAL A 198 -10.09 -8.54 1.14
CA VAL A 198 -9.45 -7.41 0.47
C VAL A 198 -10.12 -6.13 0.94
N VAL A 199 -9.32 -5.17 1.42
CA VAL A 199 -9.78 -3.87 1.88
C VAL A 199 -8.86 -2.76 1.41
N SER A 200 -9.34 -1.53 1.51
CA SER A 200 -8.55 -0.35 1.16
C SER A 200 -8.63 0.74 2.22
N ALA A 201 -7.50 1.36 2.52
CA ALA A 201 -7.41 2.53 3.39
C ALA A 201 -7.17 3.77 2.55
N ASP A 202 -7.97 4.80 2.76
CA ASP A 202 -7.63 6.15 2.34
C ASP A 202 -7.06 6.92 3.53
N PRO A 203 -5.77 7.26 3.50
CA PRO A 203 -5.14 7.98 4.59
C PRO A 203 -5.51 9.48 4.60
N GLY A 204 -6.24 9.97 3.58
CA GLY A 204 -6.49 11.40 3.38
C GLY A 204 -5.26 12.13 2.84
N ALA A 205 -5.21 13.45 3.04
CA ALA A 205 -4.02 14.23 2.72
C ALA A 205 -3.01 14.05 3.87
N VAL A 206 -1.90 13.35 3.62
CA VAL A 206 -0.86 13.05 4.63
C VAL A 206 0.41 13.79 4.28
N ASN A 207 1.11 14.29 5.30
CA ASN A 207 2.41 14.92 5.12
C ASN A 207 3.44 13.83 4.79
N THR A 208 3.68 13.64 3.49
CA THR A 208 4.68 12.69 2.98
C THR A 208 5.63 13.44 2.05
N PRO A 209 6.85 12.93 1.81
CA PRO A 209 7.78 13.50 0.83
C PRO A 209 7.17 13.66 -0.59
N LEU A 210 6.03 13.02 -0.87
CA LEU A 210 5.24 13.15 -2.10
C LEU A 210 4.69 14.57 -2.33
N VAL A 211 4.69 15.44 -1.32
CA VAL A 211 4.13 16.80 -1.37
C VAL A 211 5.21 17.88 -1.61
N THR A 212 6.50 17.56 -1.52
CA THR A 212 7.58 18.56 -1.63
C THR A 212 7.92 18.89 -3.08
N MET A 213 7.64 20.11 -3.56
CA MET A 213 7.79 20.46 -4.99
C MET A 213 9.11 21.16 -5.39
N ASN A 214 9.93 21.67 -4.46
CA ASN A 214 11.15 22.49 -4.69
C ASN A 214 11.03 23.42 -5.91
N ASN A 215 9.94 24.19 -5.98
CA ASN A 215 9.74 25.21 -7.01
C ASN A 215 9.26 26.52 -6.37
N ALA A 216 9.26 27.62 -7.14
CA ALA A 216 8.94 28.96 -6.63
C ALA A 216 7.51 29.12 -6.06
N LEU A 217 6.64 28.11 -6.22
CA LEU A 217 5.27 28.07 -5.68
C LEU A 217 5.17 27.34 -4.33
N ASP A 218 6.27 26.75 -3.83
CA ASP A 218 6.33 26.02 -2.56
C ASP A 218 5.89 26.83 -1.33
N PRO A 219 6.14 28.15 -1.20
CA PRO A 219 5.67 28.90 -0.03
C PRO A 219 4.14 28.90 0.06
N LEU A 220 3.45 29.08 -1.06
CA LEU A 220 1.98 29.09 -1.13
C LEU A 220 1.39 27.68 -0.93
N VAL A 221 1.99 26.65 -1.52
CA VAL A 221 1.54 25.25 -1.32
C VAL A 221 1.78 24.80 0.12
N ASN A 222 2.90 25.21 0.74
CA ASN A 222 3.18 24.91 2.14
C ASN A 222 2.27 25.68 3.11
N ILE A 223 1.88 26.92 2.80
CA ILE A 223 0.98 27.73 3.64
C ILE A 223 -0.47 27.23 3.55
N PHE A 224 -0.94 26.81 2.37
CA PHE A 224 -2.34 26.42 2.18
C PHE A 224 -2.62 24.91 2.34
N PHE A 225 -1.67 24.02 2.05
CA PHE A 225 -1.91 22.57 2.11
C PHE A 225 -1.30 21.88 3.34
N ARG A 226 -0.15 22.32 3.89
CA ARG A 226 0.43 21.68 5.09
C ARG A 226 -0.44 21.70 6.36
N PRO A 227 -1.25 22.74 6.65
CA PRO A 227 -2.12 22.74 7.83
C PRO A 227 -3.25 21.69 7.77
N LEU A 228 -3.52 21.14 6.59
CA LEU A 228 -4.53 20.10 6.34
C LEU A 228 -3.92 18.68 6.27
N LEU A 229 -2.59 18.55 6.45
CA LEU A 229 -1.89 17.27 6.33
C LEU A 229 -1.86 16.52 7.66
N SER A 230 -2.43 15.33 7.66
CA SER A 230 -2.33 14.42 8.79
C SER A 230 -0.89 13.97 9.03
N SER A 231 -0.51 13.76 10.30
CA SER A 231 0.77 13.13 10.65
C SER A 231 0.83 11.70 10.09
N PRO A 232 2.02 11.08 9.93
CA PRO A 232 2.11 9.69 9.50
C PRO A 232 1.31 8.73 10.38
N ALA A 233 1.28 8.95 11.70
CA ALA A 233 0.45 8.19 12.64
C ALA A 233 -1.06 8.36 12.35
N GLN A 234 -1.52 9.59 12.12
CA GLN A 234 -2.91 9.87 11.76
C GLN A 234 -3.27 9.26 10.39
N GLY A 235 -2.37 9.34 9.41
CA GLY A 235 -2.55 8.73 8.09
C GLY A 235 -2.59 7.19 8.12
N ALA A 236 -1.75 6.59 8.95
CA ALA A 236 -1.67 5.14 9.14
C ALA A 236 -2.85 4.57 9.95
N SER A 237 -3.53 5.38 10.77
CA SER A 237 -4.58 4.93 11.70
C SER A 237 -5.63 4.00 11.08
N THR A 238 -6.14 4.34 9.89
CA THR A 238 -7.15 3.52 9.20
C THR A 238 -6.54 2.23 8.66
N ALA A 239 -5.29 2.27 8.18
CA ALA A 239 -4.60 1.07 7.72
C ALA A 239 -4.28 0.13 8.90
N ILE A 240 -3.84 0.68 10.03
CA ILE A 240 -3.58 -0.05 11.26
C ILE A 240 -4.87 -0.73 11.74
N TRP A 241 -5.96 0.02 11.89
CA TRP A 241 -7.25 -0.54 12.30
C TRP A 241 -7.71 -1.66 11.36
N LEU A 242 -7.66 -1.45 10.05
CA LEU A 242 -8.01 -2.49 9.08
C LEU A 242 -7.06 -3.70 9.14
N ALA A 243 -5.79 -3.52 9.49
CA ALA A 243 -4.84 -4.61 9.59
C ALA A 243 -5.02 -5.43 10.88
N THR A 244 -5.41 -4.81 12.00
CA THR A 244 -5.43 -5.45 13.32
C THR A 244 -6.82 -5.80 13.83
N ALA A 245 -7.89 -5.26 13.23
CA ALA A 245 -9.25 -5.60 13.61
C ALA A 245 -9.52 -7.10 13.41
N ARG A 246 -10.11 -7.73 14.45
CA ARG A 246 -10.56 -9.14 14.41
C ARG A 246 -11.62 -9.33 13.33
N GLU A 247 -12.64 -8.48 13.37
CA GLU A 247 -13.70 -8.43 12.36
C GLU A 247 -13.63 -7.12 11.59
N LEU A 248 -13.81 -7.22 10.27
CA LEU A 248 -13.94 -6.03 9.43
C LEU A 248 -15.40 -5.62 9.33
N PRO A 249 -15.71 -4.32 9.34
CA PRO A 249 -17.05 -3.88 8.99
C PRO A 249 -17.37 -4.22 7.53
N LEU A 250 -18.67 -4.39 7.27
CA LEU A 250 -19.21 -4.48 5.92
C LEU A 250 -19.20 -3.09 5.26
N PRO A 251 -19.10 -3.01 3.92
CA PRO A 251 -19.08 -4.12 2.97
C PRO A 251 -17.68 -4.73 2.77
N TYR A 252 -17.68 -6.01 2.39
CA TYR A 252 -16.49 -6.71 1.89
C TYR A 252 -15.92 -5.98 0.67
N GLY A 253 -14.59 -5.83 0.56
CA GLY A 253 -14.00 -4.98 -0.48
C GLY A 253 -14.09 -3.47 -0.21
N GLY A 254 -14.64 -3.06 0.94
CA GLY A 254 -14.84 -1.66 1.27
C GLY A 254 -13.55 -0.84 1.33
N THR A 255 -13.70 0.45 1.03
CA THR A 255 -12.67 1.46 1.33
C THR A 255 -13.05 2.21 2.59
N TYR A 256 -12.07 2.56 3.41
CA TYR A 256 -12.28 3.24 4.68
C TYR A 256 -11.41 4.48 4.80
N ARG A 257 -11.92 5.50 5.50
CA ARG A 257 -11.19 6.70 5.89
C ARG A 257 -11.61 7.08 7.31
N LYS A 258 -10.65 7.41 8.18
CA LYS A 258 -10.91 7.69 9.60
C LYS A 258 -11.75 6.57 10.24
N CYS A 259 -11.41 5.33 9.92
CA CYS A 259 -12.09 4.10 10.39
C CYS A 259 -13.60 4.04 10.08
N LYS A 260 -14.07 4.76 9.05
CA LYS A 260 -15.47 4.72 8.58
C LYS A 260 -15.53 4.35 7.09
N PRO A 261 -16.58 3.66 6.62
CA PRO A 261 -16.76 3.38 5.20
C PRO A 261 -16.69 4.66 4.37
N ARG A 262 -15.88 4.64 3.30
CA ARG A 262 -15.73 5.71 2.32
C ARG A 262 -16.31 5.23 0.99
N ARG A 263 -17.26 5.99 0.44
CA ARG A 263 -17.73 5.83 -0.94
C ARG A 263 -17.05 6.88 -1.82
N PHE A 264 -16.35 6.44 -2.85
CA PHE A 264 -15.83 7.34 -3.88
C PHE A 264 -16.96 7.75 -4.83
N LEU A 265 -16.89 8.96 -5.38
CA LEU A 265 -17.88 9.45 -6.32
C LEU A 265 -17.82 8.68 -7.64
N VAL A 266 -16.62 8.25 -8.04
CA VAL A 266 -16.40 7.42 -9.23
C VAL A 266 -17.11 6.05 -9.15
N GLY A 267 -17.40 5.57 -7.93
CA GLY A 267 -18.13 4.31 -7.71
C GLY A 267 -19.64 4.42 -7.92
N LYS A 268 -20.24 5.63 -7.93
CA LYS A 268 -21.69 5.81 -8.12
C LYS A 268 -22.18 5.38 -9.51
N ASN A 269 -21.30 5.41 -10.52
CA ASN A 269 -21.66 5.10 -11.91
C ASN A 269 -21.42 3.64 -12.32
N VAL A 270 -20.89 2.79 -11.42
CA VAL A 270 -20.62 1.38 -11.72
C VAL A 270 -21.78 0.46 -11.31
N CYS A 271 -22.66 0.89 -10.41
CA CYS A 271 -23.85 0.13 -10.00
C CYS A 271 -25.07 0.27 -10.93
N HIS A 272 -24.95 0.94 -12.07
CA HIS A 272 -26.07 1.19 -13.00
C HIS A 272 -25.81 0.74 -14.45
N ARG A 273 -24.91 -0.21 -14.69
CA ARG A 273 -24.76 -0.85 -16.01
C ARG A 273 -24.49 -2.34 -15.87
#